data_AF-A0A1W1E4Z7-F1
#
_entry.id   AF-A0A1W1E4Z7-F1
#
_cell.length_a   1.000
_cell.length_b   1.000
_cell.length_c   1.000
_cell.angle_alpha   90.00
_cell.angle_beta   90.00
_cell.angle_gamma   90.00
#
_symmetry.space_group_name_H-M   'P 1'
#
loop_
_entity.id
_entity.type
_entity.pdbx_description
1 polymer ?
#
loop_
_entity_poly.entity_id
_entity_poly.type
_entity_poly.pdbx_seq_one_letter_code
_entity_poly.pdbx_strand_id
1 'polypeptide(L)'
;MSKLVPPHGSDTIKALALSGDSLTAELERAESLAKITCSSREEGDIVMLGIGGFNPLDGFMGEADWKGVCDNMTMTSGLFWPIPVTLSTDDESVKVGDDIAITSSKSGEVLATMTVTEKYTIDKDHECETVFKTTEDAHPGVVMVKAQGKYNLAGPIKVLSDGGFPAKFGDLYMTPTETRAYFDDKGWKTIAAFQTRNPMHRSHEYLAKIAVEICDGVMIHSVLGGLKAGDIPAAVRSEAISVLIDNYFVKNTILQSGYPLDMRYAGPREALLHALFRQNYGCSHLIVGRDHAGVDDYYGPFDAHNIFDEIADDALVTQPLKIDWTFWCHECGGMSSMKTCPHEAKDRVLLSGTKVRKMLSDGEDLPEEFSRPEVAKVLQAYYAGIKDEDKVEIKLSGHSAK
;
A
#
# COMPACT_ATOMS: atom_id res chain seq x y z
N MET A 1 -18.29 22.31 -7.41
CA MET A 1 -16.96 22.14 -6.80
C MET A 1 -16.99 20.87 -5.98
N SER A 2 -15.95 20.03 -6.11
CA SER A 2 -15.82 18.79 -5.34
C SER A 2 -15.84 19.09 -3.83
N LYS A 3 -16.33 18.14 -3.04
CA LYS A 3 -16.37 18.21 -1.56
C LYS A 3 -15.37 17.26 -0.91
N LEU A 4 -14.54 16.60 -1.72
CA LEU A 4 -13.49 15.70 -1.26
C LEU A 4 -12.33 16.51 -0.65
N VAL A 5 -11.48 15.83 0.12
CA VAL A 5 -10.22 16.41 0.59
C VAL A 5 -9.34 16.85 -0.58
N PRO A 6 -8.60 17.96 -0.46
CA PRO A 6 -7.65 18.37 -1.48
C PRO A 6 -6.55 17.31 -1.61
N PRO A 7 -5.94 17.16 -2.80
CA PRO A 7 -4.69 16.42 -2.95
C PRO A 7 -3.63 16.89 -1.96
N HIS A 8 -2.70 16.00 -1.62
CA HIS A 8 -1.61 16.34 -0.71
C HIS A 8 -0.73 17.44 -1.32
N GLY A 9 -0.52 18.53 -0.60
CA GLY A 9 0.36 19.63 -1.02
C GLY A 9 -0.03 20.37 -2.30
N SER A 10 -1.24 20.18 -2.85
CA SER A 10 -1.70 20.87 -4.06
C SER A 10 -3.23 20.98 -4.17
N ASP A 11 -3.72 21.89 -5.01
CA ASP A 11 -5.16 22.04 -5.27
C ASP A 11 -5.71 20.99 -6.26
N THR A 12 -4.83 20.42 -7.09
CA THR A 12 -5.18 19.48 -8.17
C THR A 12 -4.17 18.34 -8.25
N ILE A 13 -4.64 17.16 -8.68
CA ILE A 13 -3.77 16.01 -8.93
C ILE A 13 -2.87 16.29 -10.13
N LYS A 14 -1.56 16.24 -9.92
CA LYS A 14 -0.53 16.31 -10.97
C LYS A 14 -0.05 14.89 -11.30
N ALA A 15 -0.69 14.27 -12.29
CA ALA A 15 -0.22 13.01 -12.87
C ALA A 15 0.98 13.26 -13.80
N LEU A 16 2.02 12.42 -13.72
CA LEU A 16 3.21 12.54 -14.57
C LEU A 16 3.18 11.63 -15.81
N ALA A 17 2.14 10.81 -15.97
CA ALA A 17 1.95 9.97 -17.13
C ALA A 17 1.67 10.79 -18.39
N LEU A 18 2.46 10.54 -19.44
CA LEU A 18 2.21 11.11 -20.76
C LEU A 18 1.09 10.37 -21.48
N SER A 19 0.47 11.04 -22.45
CA SER A 19 -0.56 10.45 -23.31
C SER A 19 -0.54 11.02 -24.72
N GLY A 20 -1.15 10.31 -25.67
CA GLY A 20 -1.24 10.73 -27.08
C GLY A 20 0.13 10.99 -27.72
N ASP A 21 0.21 12.01 -28.56
CA ASP A 21 1.42 12.37 -29.32
C ASP A 21 2.64 12.62 -28.42
N SER A 22 2.44 13.16 -27.21
CA SER A 22 3.52 13.41 -26.26
C SER A 22 4.17 12.12 -25.76
N LEU A 23 3.37 11.08 -25.54
CA LEU A 23 3.85 9.76 -25.14
C LEU A 23 4.61 9.11 -26.30
N THR A 24 4.06 9.14 -27.51
CA THR A 24 4.71 8.56 -28.70
C THR A 24 6.07 9.20 -28.96
N ALA A 25 6.15 10.53 -28.95
CA ALA A 25 7.42 11.23 -29.16
C ALA A 25 8.45 10.94 -28.07
N GLU A 26 8.03 10.84 -26.81
CA GLU A 26 8.95 10.57 -25.70
C GLU A 26 9.43 9.11 -25.70
N LEU A 27 8.58 8.15 -26.10
CA LEU A 27 8.99 6.75 -26.31
C LEU A 27 10.05 6.62 -27.40
N GLU A 28 9.87 7.28 -28.54
CA GLU A 28 10.89 7.32 -29.62
C GLU A 28 12.20 7.95 -29.12
N ARG A 29 12.11 9.05 -28.36
CA ARG A 29 13.29 9.69 -27.76
C ARG A 29 14.02 8.73 -26.82
N ALA A 30 13.28 8.01 -25.98
CA ALA A 30 13.82 7.12 -24.97
C ALA A 30 14.66 5.97 -25.54
N GLU A 31 14.43 5.55 -26.79
CA GLU A 31 15.23 4.52 -27.45
C GLU A 31 16.71 4.89 -27.57
N SER A 32 16.99 6.19 -27.70
CA SER A 32 18.34 6.74 -27.87
C SER A 32 19.07 7.06 -26.56
N LEU A 33 18.36 7.05 -25.43
CA LEU A 33 18.91 7.45 -24.13
C LEU A 33 19.69 6.32 -23.47
N ALA A 34 20.60 6.69 -22.57
CA ALA A 34 21.22 5.73 -21.66
C ALA A 34 20.13 5.09 -20.78
N LYS A 35 20.20 3.76 -20.63
CA LYS A 35 19.17 2.98 -19.93
C LYS A 35 19.61 2.65 -18.51
N ILE A 36 18.79 3.01 -17.53
CA ILE A 36 18.97 2.66 -16.12
C ILE A 36 17.87 1.71 -15.71
N THR A 37 18.25 0.51 -15.29
CA THR A 37 17.30 -0.51 -14.84
C THR A 37 16.87 -0.22 -13.41
N CYS A 38 15.57 -0.13 -13.15
CA CYS A 38 15.03 0.06 -11.82
C CYS A 38 14.61 -1.25 -11.14
N SER A 39 14.62 -1.24 -9.82
CA SER A 39 14.07 -2.28 -8.96
C SER A 39 12.53 -2.33 -9.02
N SER A 40 11.94 -3.40 -8.46
CA SER A 40 10.47 -3.53 -8.32
C SER A 40 9.85 -2.39 -7.51
N ARG A 41 10.54 -1.94 -6.45
CA ARG A 41 10.11 -0.82 -5.61
C ARG A 41 10.00 0.47 -6.43
N GLU A 42 11.06 0.78 -7.15
CA GLU A 42 11.16 1.98 -7.99
C GLU A 42 10.18 1.93 -9.16
N GLU A 43 9.91 0.76 -9.73
CA GLU A 43 8.85 0.58 -10.73
C GLU A 43 7.48 0.96 -10.16
N GLY A 44 7.13 0.49 -8.96
CA GLY A 44 5.91 0.90 -8.27
C GLY A 44 5.84 2.41 -8.00
N ASP A 45 6.97 3.03 -7.65
CA ASP A 45 7.06 4.48 -7.44
C ASP A 45 6.85 5.27 -8.72
N ILE A 46 7.43 4.82 -9.83
CA ILE A 46 7.23 5.42 -11.16
C ILE A 46 5.76 5.37 -11.54
N VAL A 47 5.08 4.24 -11.34
CA VAL A 47 3.64 4.13 -11.64
C VAL A 47 2.83 5.04 -10.71
N MET A 48 3.14 5.08 -9.42
CA MET A 48 2.46 5.97 -8.46
C MET A 48 2.66 7.45 -8.79
N LEU A 49 3.84 7.85 -9.25
CA LEU A 49 4.12 9.20 -9.78
C LEU A 49 3.32 9.45 -11.07
N GLY A 50 3.30 8.48 -11.97
CA GLY A 50 2.58 8.53 -13.24
C GLY A 50 1.10 8.84 -13.06
N ILE A 51 0.44 8.15 -12.13
CA ILE A 51 -1.00 8.32 -11.89
C ILE A 51 -1.34 9.45 -10.91
N GLY A 52 -0.34 10.13 -10.34
CA GLY A 52 -0.54 11.17 -9.32
C GLY A 52 -0.87 10.62 -7.92
N GLY A 53 -0.63 9.33 -7.67
CA GLY A 53 -0.71 8.74 -6.33
C GLY A 53 0.33 9.33 -5.39
N PHE A 54 1.50 9.67 -5.91
CA PHE A 54 2.57 10.38 -5.20
C PHE A 54 2.56 11.90 -5.42
N ASN A 55 1.42 12.47 -5.78
CA ASN A 55 1.25 13.92 -5.84
C ASN A 55 1.69 14.59 -4.51
N PRO A 56 2.42 15.72 -4.55
CA PRO A 56 2.74 16.54 -5.72
C PRO A 56 4.16 16.32 -6.27
N LEU A 57 4.84 15.21 -5.91
CA LEU A 57 6.19 14.94 -6.37
C LEU A 57 6.27 14.96 -7.90
N ASP A 58 7.36 15.52 -8.42
CA ASP A 58 7.64 15.61 -9.86
C ASP A 58 8.70 14.60 -10.33
N GLY A 59 9.28 13.83 -9.41
CA GLY A 59 10.25 12.80 -9.71
C GLY A 59 10.91 12.26 -8.45
N PHE A 60 12.18 11.87 -8.57
CA PHE A 60 12.95 11.27 -7.47
C PHE A 60 13.70 12.33 -6.66
N MET A 61 13.76 12.12 -5.34
CA MET A 61 14.27 13.08 -4.36
C MET A 61 15.79 13.30 -4.50
N GLY A 62 16.23 14.55 -4.27
CA GLY A 62 17.64 14.91 -4.07
C GLY A 62 18.15 14.58 -2.67
N GLU A 63 19.45 14.77 -2.42
CA GLU A 63 20.08 14.39 -1.14
C GLU A 63 19.44 15.11 0.05
N ALA A 64 19.18 16.41 -0.09
CA ALA A 64 18.62 17.21 0.99
C ALA A 64 17.17 16.80 1.34
N ASP A 65 16.35 16.48 0.33
CA ASP A 65 14.99 15.99 0.53
C ASP A 65 14.98 14.59 1.13
N TRP A 66 15.83 13.68 0.60
CA TRP A 66 16.04 12.35 1.19
C TRP A 66 16.39 12.46 2.67
N LYS A 67 17.37 13.31 3.02
CA LYS A 67 17.80 13.49 4.40
C LYS A 67 16.69 14.09 5.27
N GLY A 68 15.99 15.10 4.79
CA GLY A 68 14.86 15.72 5.51
C GLY A 68 13.72 14.73 5.76
N VAL A 69 13.43 13.85 4.80
CA VAL A 69 12.42 12.80 4.94
C VAL A 69 12.85 11.73 5.93
N CYS A 70 14.11 11.29 5.89
CA CYS A 70 14.66 10.37 6.89
C CYS A 70 14.58 10.99 8.30
N ASP A 71 15.06 12.22 8.47
CA ASP A 71 15.21 12.83 9.79
C ASP A 71 13.88 13.31 10.39
N ASN A 72 13.03 13.93 9.57
CA ASN A 72 11.88 14.72 10.05
C ASN A 72 10.58 14.46 9.27
N MET A 73 10.56 13.48 8.36
CA MET A 73 9.42 13.24 7.46
C MET A 73 9.00 14.50 6.68
N THR A 74 9.96 15.37 6.33
CA THR A 74 9.69 16.67 5.71
C THR A 74 10.72 16.97 4.64
N MET A 75 10.28 17.34 3.45
CA MET A 75 11.14 17.80 2.37
C MET A 75 11.67 19.21 2.63
N THR A 76 12.69 19.63 1.89
CA THR A 76 13.27 20.98 1.97
C THR A 76 12.29 22.10 1.66
N SER A 77 11.24 21.80 0.88
CA SER A 77 10.12 22.71 0.60
C SER A 77 9.18 22.92 1.79
N GLY A 78 9.33 22.14 2.86
CA GLY A 78 8.39 22.06 3.98
C GLY A 78 7.25 21.05 3.75
N LEU A 79 7.18 20.40 2.58
CA LEU A 79 6.17 19.38 2.30
C LEU A 79 6.40 18.15 3.18
N PHE A 80 5.36 17.73 3.91
CA PHE A 80 5.39 16.49 4.67
C PHE A 80 5.49 15.27 3.74
N TRP A 81 6.43 14.37 4.02
CA TRP A 81 6.60 13.11 3.31
C TRP A 81 7.28 12.06 4.20
N PRO A 82 6.66 10.87 4.44
CA PRO A 82 7.12 9.98 5.50
C PRO A 82 8.22 8.98 5.10
N ILE A 83 8.35 8.63 3.81
CA ILE A 83 9.29 7.60 3.32
C ILE A 83 9.99 8.08 2.05
N PRO A 84 11.34 8.01 1.94
CA PRO A 84 12.05 8.49 0.77
C PRO A 84 11.61 7.81 -0.54
N VAL A 85 11.54 8.60 -1.61
CA VAL A 85 11.28 8.12 -2.99
C VAL A 85 12.53 8.40 -3.82
N THR A 86 13.36 7.36 -4.01
CA THR A 86 14.68 7.46 -4.64
C THR A 86 14.85 6.46 -5.76
N LEU A 87 15.64 6.81 -6.78
CA LEU A 87 16.09 5.92 -7.84
C LEU A 87 17.58 5.66 -7.69
N SER A 88 17.95 4.39 -7.55
CA SER A 88 19.34 3.98 -7.34
C SER A 88 19.97 3.36 -8.59
N THR A 89 21.30 3.47 -8.72
CA THR A 89 22.08 2.88 -9.79
C THR A 89 23.53 2.61 -9.36
N ASP A 90 24.17 1.61 -9.95
CA ASP A 90 25.62 1.40 -9.88
C ASP A 90 26.37 2.01 -11.09
N ASP A 91 25.64 2.60 -12.04
CA ASP A 91 26.25 3.19 -13.24
C ASP A 91 26.99 4.49 -12.90
N GLU A 92 28.31 4.41 -12.87
CA GLU A 92 29.18 5.56 -12.60
C GLU A 92 29.19 6.57 -13.76
N SER A 93 28.83 6.16 -14.98
CA SER A 93 28.94 6.97 -16.19
C SER A 93 27.88 8.06 -16.32
N VAL A 94 26.72 7.89 -15.67
CA VAL A 94 25.64 8.88 -15.61
C VAL A 94 26.11 10.16 -14.91
N LYS A 95 25.83 11.31 -15.51
CA LYS A 95 26.21 12.64 -15.01
C LYS A 95 24.98 13.50 -14.78
N VAL A 96 25.16 14.50 -13.92
CA VAL A 96 24.18 15.58 -13.78
C VAL A 96 24.02 16.30 -15.11
N GLY A 97 22.78 16.53 -15.52
CA GLY A 97 22.38 17.09 -16.81
C GLY A 97 22.07 16.04 -17.88
N ASP A 98 22.35 14.76 -17.64
CA ASP A 98 21.99 13.70 -18.58
C ASP A 98 20.47 13.45 -18.59
N ASP A 99 19.95 13.14 -19.78
CA ASP A 99 18.64 12.52 -19.93
C ASP A 99 18.79 11.01 -20.03
N ILE A 100 18.03 10.29 -19.23
CA ILE A 100 18.07 8.82 -19.17
C ILE A 100 16.68 8.21 -19.38
N ALA A 101 16.66 6.97 -19.88
CA ALA A 101 15.48 6.12 -19.90
C ALA A 101 15.54 5.13 -18.71
N ILE A 102 14.46 5.02 -17.96
CA ILE A 102 14.35 4.09 -16.84
C ILE A 102 13.58 2.86 -17.30
N THR A 103 14.16 1.67 -17.13
CA THR A 103 13.59 0.40 -17.60
C THR A 103 13.28 -0.56 -16.47
N SER A 104 12.19 -1.32 -16.60
CA SER A 104 11.83 -2.38 -15.64
C SER A 104 12.87 -3.48 -15.63
N SER A 105 13.31 -3.90 -14.42
CA SER A 105 14.11 -5.12 -14.25
C SER A 105 13.35 -6.41 -14.57
N LYS A 106 12.02 -6.40 -14.60
CA LYS A 106 11.18 -7.58 -14.85
C LYS A 106 10.83 -7.77 -16.31
N SER A 107 10.36 -6.70 -16.97
CA SER A 107 9.87 -6.77 -18.35
C SER A 107 10.87 -6.22 -19.37
N GLY A 108 11.86 -5.42 -18.95
CA GLY A 108 12.73 -4.67 -19.85
C GLY A 108 12.05 -3.48 -20.54
N GLU A 109 10.79 -3.22 -20.22
CA GLU A 109 10.01 -2.10 -20.75
C GLU A 109 10.56 -0.76 -20.27
N VAL A 110 10.49 0.27 -21.12
CA VAL A 110 10.80 1.66 -20.74
C VAL A 110 9.61 2.23 -19.95
N LEU A 111 9.84 2.53 -18.67
CA LEU A 111 8.80 3.00 -17.76
C LEU A 111 8.70 4.53 -17.72
N ALA A 112 9.85 5.21 -17.80
CA ALA A 112 9.92 6.65 -17.67
C ALA A 112 11.20 7.20 -18.33
N THR A 113 11.22 8.51 -18.58
CA THR A 113 12.47 9.25 -18.83
C THR A 113 12.71 10.24 -17.70
N MET A 114 13.97 10.47 -17.35
CA MET A 114 14.35 11.42 -16.30
C MET A 114 15.47 12.33 -16.77
N THR A 115 15.40 13.61 -16.39
CA THR A 115 16.54 14.53 -16.46
C THR A 115 17.26 14.52 -15.11
N VAL A 116 18.52 14.09 -15.08
CA VAL A 116 19.29 13.96 -13.84
C VAL A 116 19.71 15.34 -13.33
N THR A 117 19.19 15.76 -12.19
CA THR A 117 19.56 17.03 -11.55
C THR A 117 20.61 16.85 -10.45
N GLU A 118 20.69 15.64 -9.89
CA GLU A 118 21.64 15.31 -8.83
C GLU A 118 22.06 13.84 -8.92
N LYS A 119 23.31 13.56 -8.51
CA LYS A 119 23.83 12.20 -8.31
C LYS A 119 24.60 12.18 -7.00
N TYR A 120 24.11 11.40 -6.04
CA TYR A 120 24.61 11.42 -4.66
C TYR A 120 24.66 10.01 -4.07
N THR A 121 25.29 9.85 -2.92
CA THR A 121 25.34 8.59 -2.17
C THR A 121 24.55 8.75 -0.88
N ILE A 122 23.88 7.69 -0.43
CA ILE A 122 23.13 7.72 0.83
C ILE A 122 23.82 6.93 1.94
N ASP A 123 23.57 7.35 3.18
CA ASP A 123 23.79 6.53 4.36
C ASP A 123 22.60 5.56 4.50
N LYS A 124 22.79 4.33 4.01
CA LYS A 124 21.77 3.29 4.00
C LYS A 124 21.37 2.85 5.41
N ASP A 125 22.30 2.83 6.35
CA ASP A 125 22.01 2.44 7.73
C ASP A 125 21.19 3.53 8.41
N HIS A 126 21.47 4.80 8.13
CA HIS A 126 20.65 5.93 8.59
C HIS A 126 19.21 5.89 8.04
N GLU A 127 19.02 5.65 6.74
CA GLU A 127 17.67 5.45 6.18
C GLU A 127 16.96 4.27 6.86
N CYS A 128 17.67 3.15 7.03
CA CYS A 128 17.09 1.96 7.66
C CYS A 128 16.64 2.22 9.10
N GLU A 129 17.52 2.80 9.92
CA GLU A 129 17.24 3.08 11.32
C GLU A 129 16.10 4.08 11.47
N THR A 130 16.09 5.16 10.68
CA THR A 130 15.07 6.21 10.81
C THR A 130 13.71 5.79 10.24
N VAL A 131 13.68 5.01 9.16
CA VAL A 131 12.44 4.61 8.47
C VAL A 131 11.85 3.31 9.03
N PHE A 132 12.68 2.33 9.35
CA PHE A 132 12.26 0.99 9.79
C PHE A 132 12.54 0.70 11.27
N LYS A 133 13.17 1.61 12.02
CA LYS A 133 13.59 1.43 13.42
C LYS A 133 14.57 0.26 13.63
N THR A 134 15.24 -0.18 12.56
CA THR A 134 16.18 -1.30 12.59
C THR A 134 17.08 -1.29 11.37
N THR A 135 18.25 -1.91 11.48
CA THR A 135 19.19 -2.19 10.39
C THR A 135 19.33 -3.70 10.12
N GLU A 136 18.45 -4.53 10.69
CA GLU A 136 18.50 -5.99 10.56
C GLU A 136 18.04 -6.48 9.18
N ASP A 137 18.82 -7.38 8.58
CA ASP A 137 18.55 -7.95 7.24
C ASP A 137 17.30 -8.84 7.19
N ALA A 138 16.71 -9.18 8.34
CA ALA A 138 15.43 -9.88 8.38
C ALA A 138 14.24 -8.96 8.07
N HIS A 139 14.37 -7.64 8.26
CA HIS A 139 13.32 -6.68 7.92
C HIS A 139 13.24 -6.46 6.39
N PRO A 140 12.11 -6.72 5.70
CA PRO A 140 12.01 -6.62 4.24
C PRO A 140 12.39 -5.24 3.68
N GLY A 141 11.99 -4.16 4.34
CA GLY A 141 12.35 -2.80 3.94
C GLY A 141 13.85 -2.52 4.04
N VAL A 142 14.54 -3.10 5.02
CA VAL A 142 16.00 -2.94 5.19
C VAL A 142 16.72 -3.64 4.04
N VAL A 143 16.29 -4.85 3.67
CA VAL A 143 16.83 -5.57 2.51
C VAL A 143 16.70 -4.74 1.23
N MET A 144 15.54 -4.09 1.02
CA MET A 144 15.33 -3.23 -0.15
C MET A 144 16.30 -2.04 -0.17
N VAL A 145 16.51 -1.36 0.96
CA VAL A 145 17.44 -0.21 1.03
C VAL A 145 18.90 -0.66 0.88
N LYS A 146 19.29 -1.74 1.53
CA LYS A 146 20.64 -2.30 1.41
C LYS A 146 20.96 -2.73 -0.02
N ALA A 147 19.97 -3.24 -0.74
CA ALA A 147 20.09 -3.66 -2.14
C ALA A 147 20.12 -2.50 -3.17
N GLN A 148 19.87 -1.25 -2.77
CA GLN A 148 20.00 -0.09 -3.68
C GLN A 148 21.41 -0.01 -4.28
N GLY A 149 21.52 0.53 -5.49
CA GLY A 149 22.83 0.83 -6.10
C GLY A 149 23.66 1.82 -5.27
N LYS A 150 24.92 2.00 -5.66
CA LYS A 150 25.87 2.91 -4.99
C LYS A 150 25.40 4.38 -5.00
N TYR A 151 24.77 4.82 -6.09
CA TYR A 151 24.34 6.21 -6.27
C TYR A 151 22.83 6.30 -6.36
N ASN A 152 22.26 7.36 -5.80
CA ASN A 152 20.92 7.81 -6.12
C ASN A 152 20.96 8.90 -7.17
N LEU A 153 20.00 8.85 -8.09
CA LEU A 153 19.77 9.85 -9.12
C LEU A 153 18.48 10.61 -8.78
N ALA A 154 18.58 11.93 -8.73
CA ALA A 154 17.43 12.81 -8.50
C ALA A 154 17.05 13.54 -9.78
N GLY A 155 15.78 13.93 -9.85
CA GLY A 155 15.29 14.79 -10.92
C GLY A 155 13.86 14.49 -11.33
N PRO A 156 13.26 15.39 -12.13
CA PRO A 156 11.90 15.24 -12.60
C PRO A 156 11.80 14.13 -13.64
N ILE A 157 10.68 13.41 -13.62
CA ILE A 157 10.41 12.32 -14.56
C ILE A 157 9.19 12.60 -15.44
N LYS A 158 9.17 11.97 -16.61
CA LYS A 158 7.98 11.78 -17.43
C LYS A 158 7.69 10.29 -17.48
N VAL A 159 6.47 9.90 -17.11
CA VAL A 159 6.09 8.48 -17.03
C VAL A 159 5.48 8.04 -18.35
N LEU A 160 5.99 6.93 -18.89
CA LEU A 160 5.66 6.41 -20.21
C LEU A 160 4.86 5.10 -20.16
N SER A 161 4.83 4.43 -19.00
CA SER A 161 4.12 3.17 -18.80
C SER A 161 3.25 3.22 -17.54
N ASP A 162 2.12 2.55 -17.60
CA ASP A 162 1.25 2.27 -16.45
C ASP A 162 1.61 0.94 -15.75
N GLY A 163 2.72 0.32 -16.14
CA GLY A 163 3.19 -0.97 -15.62
C GLY A 163 2.32 -2.17 -16.02
N GLY A 164 1.40 -1.99 -16.99
CA GLY A 164 0.45 -3.01 -17.43
C GLY A 164 -0.65 -3.29 -16.40
N PHE A 165 -0.77 -2.46 -15.36
CA PHE A 165 -1.76 -2.66 -14.29
C PHE A 165 -3.21 -2.58 -14.81
N PRO A 166 -3.62 -1.60 -15.64
CA PRO A 166 -4.98 -1.55 -16.16
C PRO A 166 -5.35 -2.80 -16.96
N ALA A 167 -4.44 -3.27 -17.82
CA ALA A 167 -4.66 -4.46 -18.64
C ALA A 167 -4.80 -5.74 -17.79
N LYS A 168 -4.05 -5.83 -16.68
CA LYS A 168 -4.04 -7.01 -15.80
C LYS A 168 -5.19 -7.04 -14.80
N PHE A 169 -5.63 -5.89 -14.31
CA PHE A 169 -6.57 -5.80 -13.19
C PHE A 169 -7.93 -5.19 -13.57
N GLY A 170 -8.07 -4.60 -14.76
CA GLY A 170 -9.33 -4.02 -15.23
C GLY A 170 -9.92 -3.05 -14.20
N ASP A 171 -11.20 -3.20 -13.90
CA ASP A 171 -11.96 -2.34 -12.98
C ASP A 171 -11.42 -2.32 -11.53
N LEU A 172 -10.60 -3.31 -11.14
CA LEU A 172 -9.93 -3.27 -9.83
C LEU A 172 -8.84 -2.20 -9.77
N TYR A 173 -8.29 -1.78 -10.91
CA TYR A 173 -7.32 -0.70 -10.94
C TYR A 173 -8.03 0.63 -11.16
N MET A 174 -7.79 1.58 -10.25
CA MET A 174 -8.25 2.96 -10.42
C MET A 174 -7.12 3.92 -10.07
N THR A 175 -7.03 5.00 -10.83
CA THR A 175 -6.17 6.14 -10.55
C THR A 175 -6.82 7.09 -9.53
N PRO A 176 -6.04 7.97 -8.87
CA PRO A 176 -6.57 9.02 -8.02
C PRO A 176 -7.66 9.89 -8.69
N THR A 177 -7.49 10.19 -9.98
CA THR A 177 -8.46 10.97 -10.75
C THR A 177 -9.78 10.21 -10.90
N GLU A 178 -9.72 8.92 -11.19
CA GLU A 178 -10.91 8.06 -11.37
C GLU A 178 -11.64 7.82 -10.06
N THR A 179 -10.93 7.57 -8.94
CA THR A 179 -11.60 7.39 -7.65
C THR A 179 -12.27 8.68 -7.18
N ARG A 180 -11.63 9.83 -7.38
CA ARG A 180 -12.24 11.15 -7.09
C ARG A 180 -13.50 11.37 -7.92
N ALA A 181 -13.44 11.11 -9.23
CA ALA A 181 -14.61 11.22 -10.10
C ALA A 181 -15.75 10.27 -9.67
N TYR A 182 -15.41 9.04 -9.29
CA TYR A 182 -16.37 8.08 -8.74
C TYR A 182 -17.02 8.60 -7.45
N PHE A 183 -16.24 9.11 -6.50
CA PHE A 183 -16.78 9.65 -5.24
C PHE A 183 -17.68 10.86 -5.46
N ASP A 184 -17.30 11.77 -6.36
CA ASP A 184 -18.13 12.91 -6.74
C ASP A 184 -19.45 12.47 -7.41
N ASP A 185 -19.43 11.47 -8.30
CA ASP A 185 -20.64 10.86 -8.92
C ASP A 185 -21.58 10.28 -7.86
N LYS A 186 -21.02 9.61 -6.84
CA LYS A 186 -21.80 9.07 -5.72
C LYS A 186 -22.27 10.13 -4.72
N GLY A 187 -21.80 11.36 -4.85
CA GLY A 187 -22.04 12.43 -3.89
C GLY A 187 -21.38 12.21 -2.53
N TRP A 188 -20.38 11.33 -2.46
CA TRP A 188 -19.61 11.07 -1.24
C TRP A 188 -18.71 12.27 -0.93
N LYS A 189 -18.57 12.60 0.35
CA LYS A 189 -17.73 13.71 0.85
C LYS A 189 -16.69 13.21 1.83
N THR A 190 -17.07 12.25 2.65
CA THR A 190 -16.22 11.58 3.64
C THR A 190 -16.04 10.13 3.22
N ILE A 191 -14.78 9.73 3.02
CA ILE A 191 -14.44 8.40 2.54
C ILE A 191 -13.33 7.84 3.42
N ALA A 192 -13.56 6.66 3.97
CA ALA A 192 -12.51 5.92 4.67
C ALA A 192 -11.85 4.93 3.72
N ALA A 193 -10.53 4.91 3.67
CA ALA A 193 -9.79 3.88 2.97
C ALA A 193 -9.47 2.71 3.90
N PHE A 194 -9.69 1.49 3.43
CA PHE A 194 -9.25 0.27 4.08
C PHE A 194 -8.12 -0.36 3.28
N GLN A 195 -6.90 -0.27 3.81
CA GLN A 195 -5.72 -0.92 3.25
C GLN A 195 -5.82 -2.43 3.43
N THR A 196 -5.61 -3.21 2.37
CA THR A 196 -5.44 -4.66 2.53
C THR A 196 -4.54 -5.31 1.47
N ARG A 197 -3.85 -6.38 1.88
CA ARG A 197 -3.21 -7.35 0.98
C ARG A 197 -3.75 -8.76 1.14
N ASN A 198 -4.72 -8.95 2.04
CA ASN A 198 -5.32 -10.22 2.43
C ASN A 198 -6.82 -10.24 2.10
N PRO A 199 -7.44 -11.43 1.98
CA PRO A 199 -8.88 -11.53 2.02
C PRO A 199 -9.48 -10.92 3.29
N MET A 200 -10.71 -10.44 3.20
CA MET A 200 -11.44 -9.90 4.34
C MET A 200 -12.22 -11.00 5.06
N HIS A 201 -12.22 -10.96 6.39
CA HIS A 201 -12.99 -11.84 7.27
C HIS A 201 -13.78 -10.96 8.26
N ARG A 202 -14.45 -11.52 9.27
CA ARG A 202 -15.41 -10.75 10.09
C ARG A 202 -14.81 -9.57 10.84
N SER A 203 -13.55 -9.66 11.28
CA SER A 203 -12.84 -8.51 11.86
C SER A 203 -12.74 -7.38 10.84
N HIS A 204 -12.30 -7.66 9.62
CA HIS A 204 -12.21 -6.66 8.55
C HIS A 204 -13.59 -6.12 8.13
N GLU A 205 -14.61 -6.98 8.06
CA GLU A 205 -16.01 -6.57 7.85
C GLU A 205 -16.45 -5.56 8.92
N TYR A 206 -16.15 -5.84 10.18
CA TYR A 206 -16.51 -4.98 11.30
C TYR A 206 -15.79 -3.62 11.25
N LEU A 207 -14.51 -3.59 10.89
CA LEU A 207 -13.77 -2.33 10.66
C LEU A 207 -14.44 -1.48 9.57
N ALA A 208 -14.76 -2.09 8.42
CA ALA A 208 -15.42 -1.39 7.33
C ALA A 208 -16.83 -0.92 7.71
N LYS A 209 -17.58 -1.70 8.49
CA LYS A 209 -18.90 -1.30 8.98
C LYS A 209 -18.84 -0.10 9.93
N ILE A 210 -17.89 -0.07 10.86
CA ILE A 210 -17.65 1.11 11.71
C ILE A 210 -17.40 2.34 10.83
N ALA A 211 -16.59 2.21 9.79
CA ALA A 211 -16.28 3.31 8.90
C ALA A 211 -17.51 3.77 8.08
N VAL A 212 -18.35 2.84 7.60
CA VAL A 212 -19.62 3.17 6.90
C VAL A 212 -20.59 3.94 7.80
N GLU A 213 -20.61 3.70 9.12
CA GLU A 213 -21.49 4.45 10.03
C GLU A 213 -21.10 5.94 10.18
N ILE A 214 -19.83 6.28 9.91
CA ILE A 214 -19.30 7.64 10.13
C ILE A 214 -18.87 8.36 8.85
N CYS A 215 -18.78 7.65 7.72
CA CYS A 215 -18.40 8.17 6.42
C CYS A 215 -19.46 7.88 5.37
N ASP A 216 -19.52 8.67 4.30
CA ASP A 216 -20.44 8.43 3.18
C ASP A 216 -20.13 7.11 2.44
N GLY A 217 -18.87 6.65 2.48
CA GLY A 217 -18.48 5.36 1.96
C GLY A 217 -17.08 4.91 2.37
N VAL A 218 -16.74 3.67 2.00
CA VAL A 218 -15.43 3.06 2.26
C VAL A 218 -14.82 2.58 0.94
N MET A 219 -13.57 2.95 0.71
CA MET A 219 -12.77 2.37 -0.37
C MET A 219 -11.92 1.23 0.20
N ILE A 220 -12.30 -0.02 -0.10
CA ILE A 220 -11.45 -1.19 0.15
C ILE A 220 -10.36 -1.18 -0.92
N HIS A 221 -9.15 -0.81 -0.51
CA HIS A 221 -8.06 -0.48 -1.43
C HIS A 221 -6.93 -1.50 -1.31
N SER A 222 -6.92 -2.44 -2.26
CA SER A 222 -6.05 -3.61 -2.23
C SER A 222 -4.69 -3.36 -2.89
N VAL A 223 -3.64 -3.94 -2.33
CA VAL A 223 -2.32 -3.99 -2.99
C VAL A 223 -2.43 -4.82 -4.27
N LEU A 224 -2.08 -4.23 -5.41
CA LEU A 224 -1.96 -4.90 -6.71
C LEU A 224 -0.50 -5.20 -7.11
N GLY A 225 0.46 -4.59 -6.41
CA GLY A 225 1.90 -4.76 -6.63
C GLY A 225 2.44 -6.16 -6.33
N GLY A 226 3.76 -6.27 -6.21
CA GLY A 226 4.45 -7.51 -5.91
C GLY A 226 3.92 -8.18 -4.65
N LEU A 227 3.50 -9.44 -4.79
CA LEU A 227 3.03 -10.27 -3.68
C LEU A 227 4.18 -11.09 -3.09
N LYS A 228 4.10 -11.41 -1.80
CA LYS A 228 5.03 -12.37 -1.19
C LYS A 228 4.71 -13.78 -1.67
N ALA A 229 5.71 -14.65 -1.73
CA ALA A 229 5.50 -16.07 -2.01
C ALA A 229 4.51 -16.67 -0.98
N GLY A 230 3.45 -17.31 -1.47
CA GLY A 230 2.37 -17.86 -0.64
C GLY A 230 1.19 -16.91 -0.36
N ASP A 231 1.23 -15.65 -0.83
CA ASP A 231 0.06 -14.78 -0.81
C ASP A 231 -1.00 -15.25 -1.81
N ILE A 232 -2.27 -15.17 -1.40
CA ILE A 232 -3.43 -15.53 -2.23
C ILE A 232 -3.49 -14.58 -3.44
N PRO A 233 -3.64 -15.05 -4.69
CA PRO A 233 -3.67 -14.20 -5.88
C PRO A 233 -4.74 -13.11 -5.83
N ALA A 234 -4.47 -11.97 -6.48
CA ALA A 234 -5.36 -10.81 -6.49
C ALA A 234 -6.79 -11.14 -6.94
N ALA A 235 -6.96 -12.00 -7.95
CA ALA A 235 -8.28 -12.42 -8.43
C ALA A 235 -9.10 -13.14 -7.35
N VAL A 236 -8.47 -14.06 -6.61
CA VAL A 236 -9.13 -14.82 -5.52
C VAL A 236 -9.44 -13.90 -4.34
N ARG A 237 -8.52 -13.01 -3.96
CA ARG A 237 -8.78 -12.01 -2.92
C ARG A 237 -9.95 -11.11 -3.32
N SER A 238 -9.95 -10.69 -4.58
CA SER A 238 -10.99 -9.83 -5.12
C SER A 238 -12.35 -10.50 -5.04
N GLU A 239 -12.46 -11.74 -5.50
CA GLU A 239 -13.68 -12.54 -5.44
C GLU A 239 -14.18 -12.69 -3.99
N ALA A 240 -13.29 -13.04 -3.06
CA ALA A 240 -13.66 -13.18 -1.65
C ALA A 240 -14.19 -11.86 -1.05
N ILE A 241 -13.59 -10.73 -1.41
CA ILE A 241 -14.05 -9.40 -1.00
C ILE A 241 -15.38 -9.05 -1.66
N SER A 242 -15.57 -9.32 -2.95
CA SER A 242 -16.84 -9.05 -3.65
C SER A 242 -17.99 -9.86 -3.04
N VAL A 243 -17.78 -11.14 -2.74
CA VAL A 243 -18.77 -11.98 -2.02
C VAL A 243 -19.15 -11.37 -0.67
N LEU A 244 -18.17 -10.83 0.07
CA LEU A 244 -18.46 -10.14 1.33
C LEU A 244 -19.27 -8.86 1.12
N ILE A 245 -18.90 -8.04 0.11
CA ILE A 245 -19.59 -6.79 -0.22
C ILE A 245 -21.05 -7.06 -0.60
N ASP A 246 -21.26 -7.96 -1.56
CA ASP A 246 -22.58 -8.20 -2.17
C ASP A 246 -23.61 -8.74 -1.18
N ASN A 247 -23.16 -9.54 -0.20
CA ASN A 247 -24.05 -10.17 0.78
C ASN A 247 -24.24 -9.34 2.07
N TYR A 248 -23.26 -8.51 2.45
CA TYR A 248 -23.21 -7.94 3.81
C TYR A 248 -23.09 -6.41 3.90
N PHE A 249 -23.04 -5.71 2.77
CA PHE A 249 -23.00 -4.25 2.72
C PHE A 249 -24.18 -3.68 1.93
N VAL A 250 -24.62 -2.50 2.33
CA VAL A 250 -25.65 -1.76 1.59
C VAL A 250 -25.06 -1.30 0.26
N LYS A 251 -25.86 -1.33 -0.81
CA LYS A 251 -25.41 -0.81 -2.11
C LYS A 251 -24.98 0.65 -1.95
N ASN A 252 -23.94 1.05 -2.70
CA ASN A 252 -23.39 2.40 -2.67
C ASN A 252 -22.78 2.83 -1.32
N THR A 253 -22.26 1.89 -0.51
CA THR A 253 -21.42 2.22 0.67
C THR A 253 -19.98 1.79 0.52
N ILE A 254 -19.67 0.88 -0.42
CA ILE A 254 -18.34 0.32 -0.63
C ILE A 254 -17.90 0.53 -2.09
N LEU A 255 -16.65 0.96 -2.26
CA LEU A 255 -15.89 0.82 -3.51
C LEU A 255 -14.77 -0.19 -3.26
N GLN A 256 -14.65 -1.19 -4.13
CA GLN A 256 -13.48 -2.05 -4.18
C GLN A 256 -12.56 -1.59 -5.30
N SER A 257 -11.29 -1.34 -4.98
CA SER A 257 -10.26 -0.97 -5.95
C SER A 257 -8.89 -1.38 -5.44
N GLY A 258 -7.84 -1.06 -6.18
CA GLY A 258 -6.47 -1.38 -5.83
C GLY A 258 -5.45 -0.37 -6.35
N TYR A 259 -4.21 -0.52 -5.88
CA TYR A 259 -3.12 0.40 -6.18
C TYR A 259 -1.79 -0.33 -6.48
N PRO A 260 -0.95 0.24 -7.36
CA PRO A 260 0.21 -0.44 -7.96
C PRO A 260 1.52 -0.21 -7.16
N LEU A 261 1.50 -0.39 -5.84
CA LEU A 261 2.67 -0.09 -5.01
C LEU A 261 3.12 -1.32 -4.20
N ASP A 262 4.44 -1.54 -4.19
CA ASP A 262 5.08 -2.54 -3.32
C ASP A 262 5.14 -2.01 -1.88
N MET A 263 4.72 -2.82 -0.91
CA MET A 263 4.84 -2.46 0.50
C MET A 263 6.29 -2.47 0.96
N ARG A 264 6.67 -1.52 1.82
CA ARG A 264 8.00 -1.43 2.44
C ARG A 264 8.07 -2.14 3.79
N TYR A 265 6.91 -2.46 4.35
CA TYR A 265 6.75 -2.98 5.70
C TYR A 265 7.27 -2.01 6.78
N ALA A 266 7.18 -0.70 6.54
CA ALA A 266 7.67 0.33 7.45
C ALA A 266 6.69 0.69 8.59
N GLY A 267 5.74 -0.21 8.89
CA GLY A 267 4.78 -0.10 9.98
C GLY A 267 4.22 1.32 10.14
N PRO A 268 4.60 2.04 11.22
CA PRO A 268 4.15 3.40 11.47
C PRO A 268 4.37 4.40 10.33
N ARG A 269 5.58 4.48 9.75
CA ARG A 269 5.83 5.43 8.65
C ARG A 269 5.06 5.07 7.39
N GLU A 270 4.81 3.78 7.16
CA GLU A 270 4.01 3.35 6.03
C GLU A 270 2.51 3.57 6.25
N ALA A 271 2.03 3.60 7.50
CA ALA A 271 0.68 4.06 7.80
C ALA A 271 0.48 5.54 7.39
N LEU A 272 1.49 6.39 7.62
CA LEU A 272 1.48 7.78 7.16
C LEU A 272 1.57 7.86 5.63
N LEU A 273 2.42 7.06 4.99
CA LEU A 273 2.50 7.02 3.52
C LEU A 273 1.16 6.58 2.92
N HIS A 274 0.54 5.57 3.52
CA HIS A 274 -0.80 5.12 3.17
C HIS A 274 -1.80 6.27 3.29
N ALA A 275 -1.86 6.99 4.42
CA ALA A 275 -2.79 8.11 4.58
C ALA A 275 -2.56 9.22 3.54
N LEU A 276 -1.29 9.53 3.25
CA LEU A 276 -0.87 10.54 2.28
C LEU A 276 -1.40 10.23 0.89
N PHE A 277 -1.07 9.07 0.31
CA PHE A 277 -1.57 8.80 -1.04
C PHE A 277 -3.08 8.53 -1.03
N ARG A 278 -3.69 8.03 0.06
CA ARG A 278 -5.15 7.94 0.13
C ARG A 278 -5.82 9.32 0.10
N GLN A 279 -5.16 10.35 0.63
CA GLN A 279 -5.58 11.73 0.42
C GLN A 279 -5.60 12.06 -1.06
N ASN A 280 -4.54 11.71 -1.80
CA ASN A 280 -4.48 11.90 -3.25
C ASN A 280 -5.61 11.15 -3.97
N TYR A 281 -5.98 9.95 -3.52
CA TYR A 281 -7.14 9.20 -4.04
C TYR A 281 -8.51 9.79 -3.63
N GLY A 282 -8.56 10.81 -2.78
CA GLY A 282 -9.79 11.50 -2.35
C GLY A 282 -10.37 11.02 -1.03
N CYS A 283 -9.66 10.17 -0.27
CA CYS A 283 -10.12 9.69 1.02
C CYS A 283 -9.82 10.69 2.14
N SER A 284 -10.84 10.98 2.96
CA SER A 284 -10.71 11.82 4.15
C SER A 284 -10.21 11.05 5.37
N HIS A 285 -10.37 9.73 5.38
CA HIS A 285 -9.96 8.88 6.50
C HIS A 285 -9.14 7.68 6.03
N LEU A 286 -8.25 7.19 6.89
CA LEU A 286 -7.59 5.90 6.75
C LEU A 286 -7.98 5.02 7.94
N ILE A 287 -8.52 3.83 7.69
CA ILE A 287 -8.68 2.83 8.73
C ILE A 287 -7.29 2.33 9.13
N VAL A 288 -6.92 2.54 10.39
CA VAL A 288 -5.67 2.04 10.97
C VAL A 288 -6.06 1.04 12.05
N GLY A 289 -5.66 -0.22 11.84
CA GLY A 289 -5.85 -1.29 12.79
C GLY A 289 -4.57 -1.64 13.53
N ARG A 290 -4.65 -2.71 14.35
CA ARG A 290 -3.47 -3.31 14.99
C ARG A 290 -2.41 -3.68 13.95
N ASP A 291 -1.17 -3.30 14.21
CA ASP A 291 0.02 -3.71 13.45
C ASP A 291 -0.06 -3.34 11.95
N HIS A 292 -0.61 -2.16 11.67
CA HIS A 292 -0.81 -1.67 10.30
C HIS A 292 0.51 -1.53 9.55
N ALA A 293 0.60 -2.21 8.40
CA ALA A 293 1.81 -2.30 7.57
C ALA A 293 3.07 -2.81 8.30
N GLY A 294 2.91 -3.44 9.48
CA GLY A 294 3.99 -4.03 10.23
C GLY A 294 4.45 -5.38 9.67
N VAL A 295 5.58 -5.84 10.19
CA VAL A 295 6.17 -7.14 9.90
C VAL A 295 6.80 -7.70 11.16
N ASP A 296 6.49 -8.97 11.42
CA ASP A 296 6.96 -9.70 12.60
C ASP A 296 6.74 -8.90 13.90
N ASP A 297 7.77 -8.79 14.75
CA ASP A 297 7.71 -8.09 16.03
C ASP A 297 8.53 -6.77 16.03
N TYR A 298 8.80 -6.19 14.85
CA TYR A 298 9.60 -4.96 14.72
C TYR A 298 8.88 -3.70 15.23
N TYR A 299 7.55 -3.73 15.33
CA TYR A 299 6.74 -2.58 15.75
C TYR A 299 5.78 -2.98 16.85
N GLY A 300 5.49 -2.04 17.76
CA GLY A 300 4.41 -2.22 18.72
C GLY A 300 3.06 -2.34 18.01
N PRO A 301 2.09 -3.08 18.59
CA PRO A 301 0.80 -3.37 17.96
C PRO A 301 -0.02 -2.12 17.61
N PHE A 302 0.29 -0.97 18.21
CA PHE A 302 -0.39 0.31 17.97
C PHE A 302 0.58 1.45 17.64
N ASP A 303 1.84 1.17 17.30
CA ASP A 303 2.78 2.23 16.93
C ASP A 303 2.29 3.01 15.70
N ALA A 304 1.60 2.32 14.77
CA ALA A 304 0.95 2.94 13.62
C ALA A 304 -0.25 3.83 13.99
N HIS A 305 -0.82 3.70 15.19
CA HIS A 305 -1.80 4.66 15.70
C HIS A 305 -1.10 5.89 16.26
N ASN A 306 -0.05 5.67 17.05
CA ASN A 306 0.62 6.72 17.83
C ASN A 306 1.35 7.71 16.92
N ILE A 307 1.94 7.24 15.81
CA ILE A 307 2.72 8.12 14.93
C ILE A 307 1.89 9.25 14.30
N PHE A 308 0.57 9.11 14.18
CA PHE A 308 -0.29 10.21 13.72
C PHE A 308 -0.39 11.35 14.74
N ASP A 309 -0.08 11.10 16.02
CA ASP A 309 -0.07 12.11 17.08
C ASP A 309 1.31 12.80 17.20
N GLU A 310 2.30 12.33 16.42
CA GLU A 310 3.68 12.84 16.44
C GLU A 310 3.98 13.80 15.27
N ILE A 311 3.12 13.82 14.24
CA ILE A 311 3.25 14.73 13.09
C ILE A 311 2.58 16.08 13.39
N ALA A 312 2.92 17.12 12.61
CA ALA A 312 2.25 18.41 12.70
C ALA A 312 0.76 18.29 12.30
N ASP A 313 -0.11 19.08 12.95
CA ASP A 313 -1.57 19.05 12.73
C ASP A 313 -1.98 19.31 11.27
N ASP A 314 -1.16 20.04 10.52
CA ASP A 314 -1.37 20.39 9.10
C ASP A 314 -0.58 19.50 8.13
N ALA A 315 0.16 18.50 8.63
CA ALA A 315 0.96 17.61 7.79
C ALA A 315 0.12 16.73 6.86
N LEU A 316 -1.09 16.33 7.29
CA LEU A 316 -2.04 15.53 6.52
C LEU A 316 -3.48 15.99 6.80
N VAL A 317 -4.30 16.03 5.74
CA VAL A 317 -5.75 16.24 5.88
C VAL A 317 -6.44 14.91 6.18
N THR A 318 -5.96 13.80 5.60
CA THR A 318 -6.50 12.46 5.88
C THR A 318 -6.34 12.10 7.34
N GLN A 319 -7.45 11.81 8.02
CA GLN A 319 -7.47 11.51 9.44
C GLN A 319 -7.39 10.00 9.70
N PRO A 320 -6.67 9.55 10.73
CA PRO A 320 -6.63 8.14 11.11
C PRO A 320 -7.92 7.73 11.85
N LEU A 321 -8.61 6.72 11.34
CA LEU A 321 -9.64 5.99 12.08
C LEU A 321 -8.98 4.84 12.84
N LYS A 322 -8.50 5.14 14.05
CA LYS A 322 -7.76 4.24 14.94
C LYS A 322 -8.71 3.22 15.59
N ILE A 323 -8.84 2.03 15.02
CA ILE A 323 -9.69 0.96 15.56
C ILE A 323 -8.83 -0.09 16.25
N ASP A 324 -9.19 -0.43 17.49
CA ASP A 324 -8.44 -1.40 18.30
C ASP A 324 -8.56 -2.83 17.73
N TRP A 325 -7.85 -3.80 18.33
CA TRP A 325 -7.88 -5.19 17.89
C TRP A 325 -9.28 -5.79 18.01
N THR A 326 -9.90 -6.06 16.86
CA THR A 326 -11.26 -6.59 16.76
C THR A 326 -11.31 -8.11 16.65
N PHE A 327 -12.29 -8.71 17.32
CA PHE A 327 -12.52 -10.15 17.39
C PHE A 327 -14.01 -10.45 17.62
N TRP A 328 -14.42 -11.69 17.34
CA TRP A 328 -15.69 -12.19 17.85
C TRP A 328 -15.55 -12.59 19.32
N CYS A 329 -16.53 -12.25 20.16
CA CYS A 329 -16.60 -12.70 21.53
C CYS A 329 -17.90 -13.47 21.78
N HIS A 330 -17.80 -14.70 22.30
CA HIS A 330 -18.94 -15.56 22.55
C HIS A 330 -19.86 -15.02 23.66
N GLU A 331 -19.29 -14.47 24.73
CA GLU A 331 -20.07 -13.85 25.82
C GLU A 331 -20.76 -12.55 25.39
N CYS A 332 -20.13 -11.76 24.52
CA CYS A 332 -20.77 -10.58 23.93
C CYS A 332 -21.80 -10.95 22.84
N GLY A 333 -21.76 -12.18 22.31
CA GLY A 333 -22.60 -12.64 21.21
C GLY A 333 -22.33 -11.94 19.87
N GLY A 334 -21.12 -11.40 19.64
CA GLY A 334 -20.85 -10.60 18.46
C GLY A 334 -19.41 -10.11 18.30
N MET A 335 -19.19 -9.31 17.25
CA MET A 335 -17.93 -8.60 17.05
C MET A 335 -17.73 -7.55 18.13
N SER A 336 -16.49 -7.41 18.58
CA SER A 336 -16.06 -6.45 19.60
C SER A 336 -14.60 -6.06 19.38
N SER A 337 -14.08 -5.18 20.23
CA SER A 337 -12.66 -4.82 20.27
C SER A 337 -12.12 -4.89 21.70
N MET A 338 -10.80 -4.84 21.85
CA MET A 338 -10.16 -4.72 23.18
C MET A 338 -10.64 -3.50 23.98
N LYS A 339 -11.14 -2.44 23.31
CA LYS A 339 -11.69 -1.25 23.98
C LYS A 339 -13.10 -1.44 24.51
N THR A 340 -13.86 -2.40 23.95
CA THR A 340 -15.31 -2.51 24.20
C THR A 340 -15.71 -3.83 24.85
N CYS A 341 -14.83 -4.84 24.86
CA CYS A 341 -15.10 -6.14 25.45
C CYS A 341 -14.17 -6.42 26.66
N PRO A 342 -14.73 -6.66 27.86
CA PRO A 342 -13.95 -6.94 29.07
C PRO A 342 -13.58 -8.42 29.24
N HIS A 343 -14.15 -9.33 28.44
CA HIS A 343 -13.94 -10.79 28.58
C HIS A 343 -12.54 -11.23 28.19
N GLU A 344 -12.09 -12.42 28.57
CA GLU A 344 -10.71 -12.86 28.36
C GLU A 344 -10.50 -13.64 27.05
N ALA A 345 -9.25 -14.02 26.75
CA ALA A 345 -8.89 -14.71 25.51
C ALA A 345 -9.70 -15.99 25.23
N LYS A 346 -10.10 -16.73 26.28
CA LYS A 346 -10.91 -17.95 26.15
C LYS A 346 -12.30 -17.70 25.54
N ASP A 347 -12.82 -16.48 25.68
CA ASP A 347 -14.16 -16.09 25.23
C ASP A 347 -14.11 -15.44 23.84
N ARG A 348 -12.93 -15.37 23.22
CA ARG A 348 -12.65 -14.62 22.00
C ARG A 348 -12.13 -15.54 20.89
N VAL A 349 -12.60 -15.32 19.67
CA VAL A 349 -12.09 -16.02 18.48
C VAL A 349 -10.99 -15.18 17.84
N LEU A 350 -9.75 -15.61 18.05
CA LEU A 350 -8.55 -15.03 17.46
C LEU A 350 -7.76 -16.13 16.73
N LEU A 351 -7.74 -16.07 15.40
CA LEU A 351 -6.95 -16.99 14.59
C LEU A 351 -5.79 -16.23 13.94
N SER A 352 -4.58 -16.77 14.08
CA SER A 352 -3.42 -16.26 13.35
C SER A 352 -3.55 -16.57 11.86
N GLY A 353 -2.97 -15.73 11.00
CA GLY A 353 -2.97 -15.99 9.55
C GLY A 353 -2.35 -17.35 9.20
N THR A 354 -1.33 -17.79 9.95
CA THR A 354 -0.71 -19.11 9.79
C THR A 354 -1.69 -20.24 10.10
N LYS A 355 -2.47 -20.14 11.18
CA LYS A 355 -3.50 -21.12 11.54
C LYS A 355 -4.61 -21.17 10.49
N VAL A 356 -5.08 -20.01 10.03
CA VAL A 356 -6.08 -19.91 8.95
C VAL A 356 -5.60 -20.60 7.67
N ARG A 357 -4.38 -20.29 7.21
CA ARG A 357 -3.81 -20.91 6.00
C ARG A 357 -3.65 -22.42 6.15
N LYS A 358 -3.26 -22.89 7.34
CA LYS A 358 -3.17 -24.33 7.63
C LYS A 358 -4.53 -25.00 7.51
N MET A 359 -5.55 -24.47 8.19
CA MET A 359 -6.92 -25.00 8.13
C MET A 359 -7.41 -25.07 6.68
N LEU A 360 -7.24 -23.99 5.90
CA LEU A 360 -7.61 -23.97 4.48
C LEU A 360 -6.85 -24.99 3.63
N SER A 361 -5.53 -25.14 3.87
CA SER A 361 -4.68 -26.11 3.16
C SER A 361 -5.02 -27.57 3.50
N ASP A 362 -5.50 -27.82 4.72
CA ASP A 362 -5.91 -29.14 5.21
C ASP A 362 -7.38 -29.46 4.83
N GLY A 363 -8.08 -28.52 4.19
CA GLY A 363 -9.49 -28.67 3.83
C GLY A 363 -10.45 -28.56 5.03
N GLU A 364 -9.99 -28.00 6.14
CA GLU A 364 -10.80 -27.74 7.33
C GLU A 364 -11.69 -26.49 7.14
N ASP A 365 -12.83 -26.48 7.83
CA ASP A 365 -13.74 -25.34 7.84
C ASP A 365 -13.25 -24.24 8.78
N LEU A 366 -13.29 -22.99 8.30
CA LEU A 366 -13.06 -21.83 9.17
C LEU A 366 -14.30 -21.61 10.05
N PRO A 367 -14.14 -21.29 11.34
CA PRO A 367 -15.27 -20.97 12.22
C PRO A 367 -16.12 -19.84 11.64
N GLU A 368 -17.44 -19.97 11.73
CA GLU A 368 -18.36 -18.96 11.21
C GLU A 368 -18.20 -17.63 11.94
N GLU A 369 -17.75 -17.64 13.19
CA GLU A 369 -17.41 -16.49 14.01
C GLU A 369 -16.15 -15.75 13.52
N PHE A 370 -15.29 -16.43 12.75
CA PHE A 370 -14.08 -15.84 12.18
C PHE A 370 -14.32 -15.30 10.77
N SER A 371 -14.94 -16.10 9.89
CA SER A 371 -15.22 -15.73 8.50
C SER A 371 -16.63 -16.12 8.10
N ARG A 372 -17.23 -15.37 7.16
CA ARG A 372 -18.51 -15.73 6.57
C ARG A 372 -18.36 -17.03 5.77
N PRO A 373 -19.26 -18.03 5.89
CA PRO A 373 -19.12 -19.32 5.23
C PRO A 373 -18.90 -19.23 3.71
N GLU A 374 -19.60 -18.34 3.02
CA GLU A 374 -19.47 -18.10 1.58
C GLU A 374 -18.12 -17.48 1.21
N VAL A 375 -17.57 -16.61 2.05
CA VAL A 375 -16.22 -16.05 1.86
C VAL A 375 -15.17 -17.12 2.10
N ALA A 376 -15.34 -17.94 3.14
CA ALA A 376 -14.46 -19.06 3.43
C ALA A 376 -14.43 -20.08 2.27
N LYS A 377 -15.59 -20.35 1.64
CA LYS A 377 -15.69 -21.26 0.48
C LYS A 377 -14.87 -20.80 -0.73
N VAL A 378 -14.83 -19.50 -1.03
CA VAL A 378 -13.96 -18.97 -2.09
C VAL A 378 -12.49 -19.31 -1.80
N LEU A 379 -12.06 -19.09 -0.55
CA LEU A 379 -10.69 -19.38 -0.14
C LEU A 379 -10.40 -20.88 -0.14
N GLN A 380 -11.31 -21.71 0.38
CA GLN A 380 -11.18 -23.18 0.36
C GLN A 380 -11.07 -23.72 -1.07
N ALA A 381 -11.87 -23.20 -2.00
CA ALA A 381 -11.80 -23.60 -3.40
C ALA A 381 -10.43 -23.31 -4.02
N TYR A 382 -9.83 -22.16 -3.69
CA TYR A 382 -8.47 -21.84 -4.10
C TYR A 382 -7.43 -22.82 -3.51
N TYR A 383 -7.45 -23.04 -2.20
CA TYR A 383 -6.48 -23.94 -1.53
C TYR A 383 -6.62 -25.40 -1.96
N ALA A 384 -7.84 -25.87 -2.22
CA ALA A 384 -8.09 -27.21 -2.77
C ALA A 384 -7.58 -27.37 -4.21
N GLY A 385 -7.48 -26.27 -4.96
CA GLY A 385 -6.94 -26.24 -6.32
C GLY A 385 -5.41 -26.21 -6.39
N ILE A 386 -4.71 -25.98 -5.28
CA ILE A 386 -3.24 -26.04 -5.22
C ILE A 386 -2.82 -27.51 -5.23
N LYS A 387 -2.00 -27.90 -6.22
CA LYS A 387 -1.45 -29.26 -6.29
C LYS A 387 -0.65 -29.59 -5.03
N ASP A 388 -0.67 -30.84 -4.60
CA ASP A 388 0.06 -31.25 -3.38
C ASP A 388 1.57 -30.96 -3.44
N GLU A 389 2.17 -31.00 -4.64
CA GLU A 389 3.57 -30.64 -4.88
C GLU A 389 3.89 -29.14 -4.72
N ASP A 390 2.87 -28.28 -4.87
CA ASP A 390 2.97 -26.83 -4.76
C ASP A 390 2.48 -26.31 -3.40
N LYS A 391 2.02 -27.20 -2.51
CA LYS A 391 1.62 -26.83 -1.15
C LYS A 391 2.85 -26.49 -0.33
N VAL A 392 2.92 -25.24 0.12
CA VAL A 392 3.94 -24.79 1.07
C VAL A 392 3.66 -25.44 2.42
N GLU A 393 4.65 -26.11 3.02
CA GLU A 393 4.53 -26.66 4.38
C GLU A 393 4.35 -25.51 5.39
N ILE A 394 3.16 -25.42 6.00
CA ILE A 394 2.85 -24.38 6.99
C ILE A 394 3.20 -24.91 8.37
N LYS A 395 4.38 -24.52 8.89
CA LYS A 395 4.79 -24.83 10.25
C LYS A 395 4.15 -23.86 11.25
N LEU A 396 3.35 -24.38 12.18
CA LEU A 396 2.86 -23.62 13.32
C LEU A 396 4.02 -23.43 14.32
N SER A 397 4.34 -22.18 14.67
CA SER A 397 5.33 -21.86 15.70
C SER A 397 4.84 -20.74 16.63
N GLY A 398 5.33 -20.74 17.88
CA GLY A 398 5.07 -19.68 18.86
C GLY A 398 3.59 -19.53 19.28
N HIS A 399 3.15 -18.28 19.49
CA HIS A 399 1.75 -17.94 19.82
C HIS A 399 0.73 -18.45 18.77
N SER A 400 1.18 -18.76 17.55
CA SER A 400 0.34 -19.28 16.47
C SER A 400 -0.09 -20.74 16.64
N ALA A 401 0.54 -21.49 17.55
CA ALA A 401 0.22 -22.88 17.85
C ALA A 401 -0.85 -23.06 18.94
N LYS A 402 -1.27 -21.97 19.61
CA LYS A 402 -2.27 -22.02 20.68
C LYS A 402 -3.70 -21.81 20.18
#